data_AF-A0A4Q9GN23-F1
#
_entry.id   AF-A0A4Q9GN23-F1
#
_cell.length_a   1.000
_cell.length_b   1.000
_cell.length_c   1.000
_cell.angle_alpha   90.00
_cell.angle_beta   90.00
_cell.angle_gamma   90.00
#
_symmetry.space_group_name_H-M   'P 1'
#
loop_
_entity.id
_entity.type
_entity.pdbx_description
1 polymer ?
#
loop_
_entity_poly.entity_id
_entity_poly.type
_entity_poly.pdbx_seq_one_letter_code
_entity_poly.pdbx_strand_id
1 'polypeptide(L)'
;MFARAVLVALSLVVAGHARADEAFIVNQTGDSVTVLDLSSGKAVATIPVSGKPAGIALSRDGATAFVTSPEGRSLAVIDTADRQVAKRIPLEGGPLGVAVHPSGAPVYVADWYGSDILVVDPAAGRITKRIAVGKSPSGLALTPDGKLLISADREADQISVIDVASETQIATIPVGKHPFGVTIDQDGRRAYTANVESDDVSVVDLGMRKTIGTVKVGDRPYAVALAGGKAFVSDQYAAQVSVFDIANLQAAAAIAVGEYPEGVQASPDGRRVYSVNWFSNTVSEIDATTLKVLREMEVGDGPRSFGTFIRKTP
;
A
#
# COMPACT_ATOMS: atom_id res chain seq x y z
N MET A 1 -32.50 50.71 -42.95
CA MET A 1 -31.97 49.33 -42.96
C MET A 1 -30.91 49.25 -41.88
N PHE A 2 -31.22 48.66 -40.71
CA PHE A 2 -30.27 48.49 -39.62
C PHE A 2 -29.67 47.08 -39.70
N ALA A 3 -28.37 46.98 -40.00
CA ALA A 3 -27.64 45.73 -39.97
C ALA A 3 -27.24 45.41 -38.52
N ARG A 4 -27.82 44.36 -37.94
CA ARG A 4 -27.39 43.79 -36.66
C ARG A 4 -26.17 42.91 -36.92
N ALA A 5 -25.01 43.33 -36.39
CA ALA A 5 -23.84 42.47 -36.30
C ALA A 5 -24.08 41.41 -35.21
N VAL A 6 -24.09 40.14 -35.60
CA VAL A 6 -24.11 39.01 -34.67
C VAL A 6 -22.67 38.74 -34.27
N LEU A 7 -22.35 38.99 -33.00
CA LEU A 7 -21.08 38.61 -32.40
C LEU A 7 -21.16 37.11 -32.08
N VAL A 8 -20.45 36.27 -32.84
CA VAL A 8 -20.26 34.86 -32.51
C VAL A 8 -19.12 34.78 -31.50
N ALA A 9 -19.45 34.58 -30.23
CA ALA A 9 -18.46 34.28 -29.20
C ALA A 9 -17.98 32.84 -29.39
N LEU A 10 -16.71 32.68 -29.78
CA LEU A 10 -16.04 31.38 -29.84
C LEU A 10 -15.63 30.99 -28.41
N SER A 11 -16.39 30.10 -27.77
CA SER A 11 -16.01 29.51 -26.50
C SER A 11 -14.90 28.47 -26.72
N LEU A 12 -13.67 28.82 -26.34
CA LEU A 12 -12.58 27.84 -26.21
C LEU A 12 -12.93 26.88 -25.06
N VAL A 13 -13.31 25.66 -25.40
CA VAL A 13 -13.30 24.54 -24.46
C VAL A 13 -11.84 24.14 -24.30
N VAL A 14 -11.19 24.56 -23.21
CA VAL A 14 -9.93 23.97 -22.79
C VAL A 14 -10.26 22.58 -22.27
N ALA A 15 -10.06 21.56 -23.10
CA ALA A 15 -10.08 20.19 -22.65
C ALA A 15 -8.89 20.02 -21.69
N GLY A 16 -9.17 20.12 -20.39
CA GLY A 16 -8.24 19.66 -19.37
C GLY A 16 -7.94 18.19 -19.67
N HIS A 17 -6.68 17.87 -19.98
CA HIS A 17 -6.29 16.48 -20.14
C HIS A 17 -6.52 15.83 -18.77
N ALA A 18 -7.44 14.86 -18.71
CA ALA A 18 -7.55 14.01 -17.54
C ALA A 18 -6.15 13.46 -17.27
N ARG A 19 -5.58 13.78 -16.11
CA ARG A 19 -4.27 13.25 -15.75
C ARG A 19 -4.39 11.73 -15.61
N ALA A 20 -3.34 11.02 -15.96
CA ALA A 20 -3.27 9.59 -15.73
C ALA A 20 -3.00 9.31 -14.25
N ASP A 21 -3.51 8.17 -13.77
CA ASP A 21 -3.22 7.67 -12.43
C ASP A 21 -1.70 7.67 -12.17
N GLU A 22 -1.31 7.96 -10.94
CA GLU A 22 0.09 8.07 -10.52
C GLU A 22 0.41 6.99 -9.48
N ALA A 23 1.61 6.43 -9.53
CA ALA A 23 2.15 5.61 -8.45
C ALA A 23 3.29 6.35 -7.72
N PHE A 24 3.26 6.34 -6.40
CA PHE A 24 4.26 6.92 -5.51
C PHE A 24 5.16 5.80 -4.97
N ILE A 25 6.28 5.57 -5.66
CA ILE A 25 7.20 4.46 -5.38
C ILE A 25 8.28 4.89 -4.40
N VAL A 26 8.27 4.32 -3.19
CA VAL A 26 9.23 4.58 -2.13
C VAL A 26 10.54 3.87 -2.44
N ASN A 27 11.59 4.63 -2.64
CA ASN A 27 12.96 4.18 -2.91
C ASN A 27 13.76 4.25 -1.61
N GLN A 28 13.91 3.11 -0.93
CA GLN A 28 14.55 3.05 0.39
C GLN A 28 16.03 3.44 0.32
N THR A 29 16.79 2.83 -0.60
CA THR A 29 18.22 3.10 -0.73
C THR A 29 18.46 4.51 -1.24
N GLY A 30 17.68 4.93 -2.24
CA GLY A 30 17.72 6.25 -2.86
C GLY A 30 17.06 7.37 -2.06
N ASP A 31 16.61 7.11 -0.83
CA ASP A 31 16.12 8.12 0.13
C ASP A 31 15.04 9.05 -0.47
N SER A 32 14.14 8.52 -1.30
CA SER A 32 13.20 9.30 -2.10
C SER A 32 11.90 8.56 -2.43
N VAL A 33 10.96 9.27 -3.05
CA VAL A 33 9.76 8.70 -3.68
C VAL A 33 9.75 9.07 -5.16
N THR A 34 9.73 8.09 -6.05
CA THR A 34 9.48 8.29 -7.48
C THR A 34 7.98 8.46 -7.72
N VAL A 35 7.58 9.51 -8.42
CA VAL A 35 6.21 9.66 -8.94
C VAL A 35 6.19 9.13 -10.37
N LEU A 36 5.45 8.05 -10.60
CA LEU A 36 5.34 7.35 -11.87
C LEU A 36 4.00 7.65 -12.52
N ASP A 37 4.00 8.15 -13.75
CA ASP A 37 2.79 8.30 -14.57
C ASP A 37 2.41 6.94 -15.15
N LEU A 38 1.26 6.38 -14.74
CA LEU A 38 0.87 5.02 -15.11
C LEU A 38 0.30 4.91 -16.53
N SER A 39 0.05 6.01 -17.24
CA SER A 39 -0.30 5.93 -18.67
C SER A 39 0.94 5.72 -19.53
N SER A 40 1.94 6.57 -19.33
CA SER A 40 3.19 6.58 -20.09
C SER A 40 4.22 5.58 -19.57
N GLY A 41 4.10 5.18 -18.30
CA GLY A 41 5.03 4.32 -17.60
C GLY A 41 6.36 5.02 -17.29
N LYS A 42 6.35 6.35 -17.17
CA LYS A 42 7.56 7.16 -16.98
C LYS A 42 7.56 7.85 -15.62
N ALA A 43 8.73 7.91 -15.01
CA ALA A 43 8.95 8.76 -13.84
C ALA A 43 8.76 10.23 -14.25
N VAL A 44 7.90 10.94 -13.51
CA VAL A 44 7.55 12.34 -13.75
C VAL A 44 8.02 13.27 -12.63
N ALA A 45 8.44 12.72 -11.49
CA ALA A 45 9.15 13.43 -10.44
C ALA A 45 9.90 12.47 -9.50
N THR A 46 10.83 13.03 -8.73
CA THR A 46 11.46 12.37 -7.59
C THR A 46 11.38 13.31 -6.39
N ILE A 47 10.77 12.84 -5.30
CA ILE A 47 10.55 13.60 -4.07
C ILE A 47 11.59 13.14 -3.03
N PRO A 48 12.51 13.99 -2.57
CA PRO A 48 13.46 13.62 -1.51
C PRO A 48 12.75 13.38 -0.18
N VAL A 49 12.98 12.23 0.47
CA VAL A 49 12.40 11.88 1.77
C VAL A 49 13.46 11.66 2.84
N SER A 50 14.59 11.03 2.56
CA SER A 50 15.66 10.74 3.54
C SER A 50 15.25 9.79 4.68
N GLY A 51 16.24 9.13 5.29
CA GLY A 51 16.03 8.29 6.48
C GLY A 51 15.50 6.88 6.16
N LYS A 52 15.86 6.35 4.99
CA LYS A 52 15.49 5.01 4.49
C LYS A 52 13.99 4.78 4.47
N PRO A 53 13.25 5.57 3.67
CA PRO A 53 11.80 5.49 3.63
C PRO A 53 11.35 4.08 3.23
N ALA A 54 10.22 3.60 3.78
CA ALA A 54 9.79 2.21 3.61
C ALA A 54 8.31 2.07 3.27
N GLY A 55 7.42 2.25 4.26
CA GLY A 55 5.98 2.12 4.09
C GLY A 55 5.35 3.40 3.53
N ILE A 56 4.24 3.24 2.80
CA ILE A 56 3.48 4.36 2.25
C ILE A 56 1.97 4.13 2.36
N ALA A 57 1.23 5.19 2.69
CA ALA A 57 -0.22 5.22 2.61
C ALA A 57 -0.72 6.54 2.00
N LEU A 58 -1.52 6.44 0.95
CA LEU A 58 -2.27 7.56 0.37
C LEU A 58 -3.59 7.78 1.12
N SER A 59 -3.96 9.04 1.32
CA SER A 59 -5.32 9.42 1.70
C SER A 59 -6.32 8.97 0.64
N ARG A 60 -7.58 8.75 1.03
CA ARG A 60 -8.61 8.21 0.13
C ARG A 60 -8.88 9.10 -1.10
N ASP A 61 -8.75 10.41 -0.94
CA ASP A 61 -8.83 11.39 -2.03
C ASP A 61 -7.53 11.49 -2.86
N GLY A 62 -6.48 10.78 -2.43
CA GLY A 62 -5.17 10.80 -3.05
C GLY A 62 -4.39 12.09 -2.85
N ALA A 63 -4.90 13.08 -2.11
CA ALA A 63 -4.25 14.39 -1.99
C ALA A 63 -2.95 14.34 -1.18
N THR A 64 -2.86 13.45 -0.19
CA THR A 64 -1.73 13.35 0.73
C THR A 64 -1.16 11.94 0.74
N ALA A 65 0.17 11.81 0.68
CA ALA A 65 0.87 10.56 0.94
C ALA A 65 1.63 10.62 2.27
N PHE A 66 1.54 9.57 3.07
CA PHE A 66 2.24 9.40 4.33
C PHE A 66 3.32 8.34 4.15
N VAL A 67 4.59 8.71 4.38
CA VAL A 67 5.74 7.82 4.17
C VAL A 67 6.54 7.68 5.45
N THR A 68 6.72 6.47 5.93
CA THR A 68 7.54 6.17 7.12
C THR A 68 9.01 6.13 6.75
N SER A 69 9.87 6.56 7.67
CA SER A 69 11.33 6.53 7.53
C SER A 69 11.94 5.90 8.78
N PRO A 70 12.16 4.57 8.81
CA PRO A 70 12.72 3.85 9.95
C PRO A 70 13.99 4.47 10.54
N GLU A 71 15.01 4.74 9.72
CA GLU A 71 16.28 5.32 10.19
C GLU A 71 16.13 6.80 10.53
N GLY A 72 15.31 7.51 9.76
CA GLY A 72 14.97 8.91 10.02
C GLY A 72 14.03 9.13 11.20
N ARG A 73 13.48 8.06 11.80
CA ARG A 73 12.47 8.07 12.86
C ARG A 73 11.40 9.13 12.62
N SER A 74 10.79 9.13 11.44
CA SER A 74 9.81 10.15 11.08
C SER A 74 8.73 9.64 10.13
N LEU A 75 7.64 10.39 10.10
CA LEU A 75 6.59 10.31 9.09
C LEU A 75 6.68 11.55 8.20
N ALA A 76 6.96 11.37 6.92
CA ALA A 76 6.82 12.42 5.93
C ALA A 76 5.37 12.51 5.47
N VAL A 77 4.84 13.73 5.47
CA VAL A 77 3.53 14.09 4.89
C VAL A 77 3.82 14.80 3.57
N ILE A 78 3.46 14.16 2.47
CA ILE A 78 3.73 14.61 1.11
C ILE A 78 2.44 15.18 0.51
N ASP A 79 2.51 16.41 0.01
CA ASP A 79 1.50 16.96 -0.88
C ASP A 79 1.71 16.33 -2.26
N THR A 80 0.72 15.58 -2.74
CA THR A 80 0.84 14.82 -3.99
C THR A 80 0.67 15.69 -5.24
N ALA A 81 -0.02 16.83 -5.13
CA ALA A 81 -0.24 17.74 -6.24
C ALA A 81 1.03 18.55 -6.51
N ASP A 82 1.65 19.06 -5.45
CA ASP A 82 2.90 19.80 -5.49
C ASP A 82 4.13 18.89 -5.56
N ARG A 83 3.97 17.60 -5.25
CA ARG A 83 5.01 16.58 -5.24
C ARG A 83 6.18 16.98 -4.32
N GLN A 84 5.85 17.38 -3.10
CA GLN A 84 6.84 17.82 -2.11
C GLN A 84 6.47 17.36 -0.69
N VAL A 85 7.48 17.17 0.15
CA VAL A 85 7.27 16.92 1.58
C VAL A 85 6.78 18.21 2.23
N ALA A 86 5.50 18.28 2.57
CA ALA A 86 4.87 19.43 3.23
C ALA A 86 5.22 19.50 4.73
N LYS A 87 5.35 18.33 5.38
CA LYS A 87 5.65 18.24 6.81
C LYS A 87 6.42 16.97 7.14
N ARG A 88 7.26 17.04 8.18
CA ARG A 88 7.89 15.87 8.81
C ARG A 88 7.47 15.82 10.26
N ILE A 89 6.96 14.68 10.67
CA ILE A 89 6.53 14.43 12.04
C ILE A 89 7.56 13.51 12.68
N PRO A 90 8.28 13.95 13.72
CA PRO A 90 9.16 13.07 14.49
C PRO A 90 8.36 11.93 15.08
N LEU A 91 8.88 10.72 14.92
CA LEU A 91 8.38 9.51 15.53
C LEU A 91 9.44 8.95 16.48
N GLU A 92 9.03 7.96 17.26
CA GLU A 92 9.91 7.16 18.10
C GLU A 92 9.95 5.73 17.55
N GLY A 93 10.88 4.90 18.05
CA GLY A 93 10.94 3.49 17.69
C GLY A 93 11.44 3.23 16.26
N GLY A 94 10.89 2.18 15.63
CA GLY A 94 11.18 1.74 14.25
C GLY A 94 9.94 1.82 13.38
N PRO A 95 9.57 3.00 12.87
CA PRO A 95 8.34 3.17 12.08
C PRO A 95 8.44 2.44 10.75
N LEU A 96 7.58 1.44 10.52
CA LEU A 96 7.61 0.60 9.32
C LEU A 96 6.32 0.71 8.49
N GLY A 97 5.28 -0.07 8.80
CA GLY A 97 4.00 0.02 8.11
C GLY A 97 3.22 1.26 8.49
N VAL A 98 2.41 1.74 7.55
CA VAL A 98 1.56 2.91 7.74
C VAL A 98 0.20 2.69 7.09
N ALA A 99 -0.85 3.16 7.76
CA ALA A 99 -2.21 3.21 7.23
C ALA A 99 -2.84 4.54 7.65
N VAL A 100 -3.66 5.14 6.80
CA VAL A 100 -4.41 6.37 7.13
C VAL A 100 -5.90 6.08 7.20
N HIS A 101 -6.55 6.59 8.25
CA HIS A 101 -8.00 6.45 8.41
C HIS A 101 -8.74 7.01 7.17
N PRO A 102 -9.86 6.40 6.71
CA PRO A 102 -10.56 6.85 5.50
C PRO A 102 -11.04 8.32 5.51
N SER A 103 -11.14 8.96 6.67
CA SER A 103 -11.42 10.40 6.81
C SER A 103 -10.19 11.31 6.65
N GLY A 104 -8.99 10.74 6.46
CA GLY A 104 -7.71 11.45 6.33
C GLY A 104 -6.90 11.58 7.62
N ALA A 105 -7.48 11.27 8.78
CA ALA A 105 -6.81 11.23 10.08
C ALA A 105 -7.60 10.36 11.08
N PRO A 106 -6.95 9.71 12.06
CA PRO A 106 -5.51 9.72 12.31
C PRO A 106 -4.73 8.85 11.30
N VAL A 107 -3.40 8.92 11.38
CA VAL A 107 -2.47 8.02 10.70
C VAL A 107 -1.94 7.01 11.71
N TYR A 108 -1.94 5.74 11.35
CA TYR A 108 -1.43 4.64 12.17
C TYR A 108 -0.07 4.22 11.63
N VAL A 109 0.92 4.08 12.51
CA VAL A 109 2.28 3.65 12.17
C VAL A 109 2.69 2.49 13.04
N ALA A 110 3.15 1.39 12.43
CA ALA A 110 3.67 0.24 13.16
C ALA A 110 5.07 0.55 13.70
N ASP A 111 5.27 0.39 15.01
CA ASP A 111 6.60 0.43 15.63
C ASP A 111 7.19 -0.99 15.68
N TRP A 112 8.00 -1.32 14.68
CA TRP A 112 8.60 -2.64 14.49
C TRP A 112 9.41 -3.12 15.71
N TYR A 113 9.99 -2.20 16.48
CA TYR A 113 10.75 -2.54 17.68
C TYR A 113 9.94 -2.38 18.98
N GLY A 114 8.87 -1.58 18.96
CA GLY A 114 8.05 -1.22 20.12
C GLY A 114 6.91 -2.19 20.45
N SER A 115 6.53 -3.09 19.53
CA SER A 115 5.33 -3.95 19.67
C SER A 115 4.05 -3.14 19.91
N ASP A 116 3.98 -1.95 19.30
CA ASP A 116 2.83 -1.07 19.37
C ASP A 116 2.55 -0.39 18.01
N ILE A 117 1.35 0.16 17.90
CA ILE A 117 0.94 1.06 16.83
C ILE A 117 0.91 2.48 17.38
N LEU A 118 1.63 3.38 16.72
CA LEU A 118 1.59 4.81 16.98
C LEU A 118 0.35 5.40 16.29
N VAL A 119 -0.52 6.04 17.05
CA VAL A 119 -1.61 6.87 16.51
C VAL A 119 -1.07 8.29 16.37
N VAL A 120 -1.05 8.80 15.14
CA VAL A 120 -0.46 10.09 14.79
C VAL A 120 -1.54 11.03 14.29
N ASP A 121 -1.60 12.23 14.88
CA ASP A 121 -2.39 13.33 14.34
C ASP A 121 -1.51 14.13 13.37
N PRO A 122 -1.77 14.08 12.05
CA PRO A 122 -0.94 14.77 11.07
C PRO A 122 -1.05 16.30 11.17
N ALA A 123 -2.21 16.83 11.56
CA ALA A 123 -2.44 18.26 11.71
C ALA A 123 -1.68 18.78 12.93
N ALA A 124 -1.84 18.14 14.09
CA ALA A 124 -1.08 18.49 15.30
C ALA A 124 0.42 18.15 15.15
N GLY A 125 0.79 17.22 14.29
CA GLY A 125 2.17 16.82 14.03
C GLY A 125 2.81 16.06 15.19
N ARG A 126 2.05 15.20 15.86
CA ARG A 126 2.53 14.43 17.02
C ARG A 126 1.79 13.11 17.17
N ILE A 127 2.41 12.20 17.91
CA ILE A 127 1.77 10.99 18.42
C ILE A 127 0.71 11.41 19.45
N THR A 128 -0.48 10.84 19.36
CA THR A 128 -1.58 11.05 20.30
C THR A 128 -1.78 9.86 21.23
N LYS A 129 -1.45 8.65 20.78
CA LYS A 129 -1.62 7.41 21.54
C LYS A 129 -0.73 6.28 21.00
N ARG A 130 -0.54 5.26 21.82
CA ARG A 130 0.08 3.98 21.47
C ARG A 130 -0.90 2.85 21.75
N ILE A 131 -1.03 1.91 20.83
CA ILE A 131 -1.89 0.73 20.96
C ILE A 131 -1.00 -0.50 20.97
N ALA A 132 -0.97 -1.24 22.08
CA ALA A 132 -0.19 -2.47 22.18
C ALA A 132 -0.73 -3.53 21.21
N VAL A 133 0.19 -4.23 20.53
CA VAL A 133 -0.08 -5.34 19.62
C VAL A 133 0.96 -6.45 19.81
N GLY A 134 1.01 -7.43 18.91
CA GLY A 134 2.06 -8.44 18.91
C GLY A 134 3.44 -7.90 18.53
N LYS A 135 4.42 -8.80 18.56
CA LYS A 135 5.83 -8.47 18.34
C LYS A 135 6.12 -8.17 16.87
N SER A 136 6.90 -7.12 16.63
CA SER A 136 7.30 -6.64 15.30
C SER A 136 6.12 -6.44 14.34
N PRO A 137 5.20 -5.52 14.70
CA PRO A 137 4.11 -5.14 13.80
C PRO A 137 4.71 -4.57 12.52
N SER A 138 4.18 -5.05 11.40
CA SER A 138 4.75 -4.86 10.07
C SER A 138 3.79 -4.11 9.16
N GLY A 139 3.06 -4.80 8.28
CA GLY A 139 2.00 -4.21 7.46
C GLY A 139 0.76 -3.86 8.27
N LEU A 140 0.10 -2.77 7.88
CA LEU A 140 -1.15 -2.28 8.47
C LEU A 140 -2.23 -2.16 7.39
N ALA A 141 -3.48 -2.48 7.74
CA ALA A 141 -4.64 -2.25 6.88
C ALA A 141 -5.87 -1.84 7.69
N LEU A 142 -6.66 -0.90 7.15
CA LEU A 142 -7.93 -0.48 7.73
C LEU A 142 -9.10 -1.06 6.93
N THR A 143 -10.19 -1.41 7.61
CA THR A 143 -11.44 -1.71 6.91
C THR A 143 -11.92 -0.48 6.14
N PRO A 144 -12.63 -0.65 5.01
CA PRO A 144 -13.11 0.47 4.21
C PRO A 144 -13.99 1.48 4.95
N ASP A 145 -14.69 1.02 6.01
CA ASP A 145 -15.49 1.86 6.91
C ASP A 145 -14.68 2.52 8.04
N GLY A 146 -13.38 2.23 8.15
CA GLY A 146 -12.45 2.80 9.12
C GLY A 146 -12.57 2.25 10.54
N LYS A 147 -13.41 1.23 10.78
CA LYS A 147 -13.70 0.76 12.15
C LYS A 147 -12.69 -0.21 12.72
N LEU A 148 -12.04 -1.01 11.87
CA LEU A 148 -11.03 -1.96 12.31
C LEU A 148 -9.70 -1.64 11.66
N LEU A 149 -8.64 -1.64 12.47
CA LEU A 149 -7.26 -1.65 12.02
C LEU A 149 -6.69 -3.05 12.26
N ILE A 150 -5.98 -3.58 11.28
CA ILE A 150 -5.34 -4.89 11.34
C ILE A 150 -3.82 -4.68 11.28
N SER A 151 -3.10 -5.33 12.19
CA SER A 151 -1.64 -5.38 12.21
C SER A 151 -1.16 -6.80 11.96
N ALA A 152 -0.21 -6.97 11.04
CA ALA A 152 0.54 -8.21 10.88
C ALA A 152 1.73 -8.21 11.84
N ASP A 153 1.70 -9.05 12.87
CA ASP A 153 2.70 -9.07 13.92
C ASP A 153 3.71 -10.18 13.65
N ARG A 154 4.80 -9.81 12.99
CA ARG A 154 5.71 -10.75 12.31
C ARG A 154 6.29 -11.78 13.25
N GLU A 155 6.95 -11.36 14.33
CA GLU A 155 7.64 -12.29 15.22
C GLU A 155 6.68 -12.98 16.20
N ALA A 156 5.38 -12.70 16.12
CA ALA A 156 4.33 -13.34 16.91
C ALA A 156 3.45 -14.31 16.10
N ASP A 157 3.69 -14.49 14.80
CA ASP A 157 2.95 -15.40 13.92
C ASP A 157 1.42 -15.22 14.00
N GLN A 158 0.99 -13.95 14.10
CA GLN A 158 -0.41 -13.58 14.31
C GLN A 158 -0.77 -12.29 13.56
N ILE A 159 -2.07 -12.02 13.47
CA ILE A 159 -2.57 -10.66 13.27
C ILE A 159 -3.26 -10.15 14.54
N SER A 160 -3.09 -8.87 14.83
CA SER A 160 -3.86 -8.14 15.84
C SER A 160 -5.02 -7.40 15.18
N VAL A 161 -6.21 -7.51 15.77
CA VAL A 161 -7.41 -6.76 15.35
C VAL A 161 -7.67 -5.67 16.37
N ILE A 162 -7.66 -4.42 15.92
CA ILE A 162 -7.83 -3.22 16.73
C ILE A 162 -9.16 -2.56 16.39
N ASP A 163 -9.97 -2.29 17.41
CA ASP A 163 -11.15 -1.44 17.27
C ASP A 163 -10.72 0.03 17.29
N VAL A 164 -11.01 0.75 16.21
CA VAL A 164 -10.54 2.14 16.01
C VAL A 164 -11.22 3.12 16.95
N ALA A 165 -12.48 2.88 17.33
CA ALA A 165 -13.24 3.81 18.17
C ALA A 165 -12.74 3.80 19.63
N SER A 166 -12.43 2.63 20.17
CA SER A 166 -11.84 2.47 21.51
C SER A 166 -10.31 2.56 21.49
N GLU A 167 -9.70 2.39 20.32
CA GLU A 167 -8.25 2.28 20.10
C GLU A 167 -7.64 1.19 21.00
N THR A 168 -8.26 0.01 20.97
CA THR A 168 -7.83 -1.16 21.73
C THR A 168 -7.78 -2.40 20.86
N GLN A 169 -6.85 -3.31 21.15
CA GLN A 169 -6.83 -4.63 20.54
C GLN A 169 -8.00 -5.46 21.07
N ILE A 170 -8.85 -5.95 20.16
CA ILE A 170 -10.06 -6.72 20.46
C ILE A 170 -9.95 -8.19 20.07
N ALA A 171 -8.93 -8.57 19.29
CA ALA A 171 -8.65 -9.96 18.96
C ALA A 171 -7.18 -10.17 18.60
N THR A 172 -6.76 -11.42 18.76
CA THR A 172 -5.50 -11.98 18.27
C THR A 172 -5.84 -13.21 17.45
N ILE A 173 -5.35 -13.29 16.22
CA ILE A 173 -5.69 -14.37 15.31
C ILE A 173 -4.40 -15.02 14.80
N PRO A 174 -4.11 -16.29 15.15
CA PRO A 174 -2.96 -17.01 14.63
C PRO A 174 -3.01 -17.14 13.11
N VAL A 175 -1.89 -16.92 12.44
CA VAL A 175 -1.71 -17.07 10.99
C VAL A 175 -0.49 -17.94 10.70
N GLY A 176 0.05 -17.90 9.48
CA GLY A 176 1.32 -18.55 9.17
C GLY A 176 2.51 -17.84 9.80
N LYS A 177 3.71 -18.27 9.41
CA LYS A 177 4.96 -17.79 10.03
C LYS A 177 5.43 -16.47 9.45
N HIS A 178 5.82 -15.56 10.33
CA HIS A 178 6.36 -14.24 9.99
C HIS A 178 5.47 -13.46 9.02
N PRO A 179 4.21 -13.16 9.39
CA PRO A 179 3.33 -12.33 8.55
C PRO A 179 3.94 -10.94 8.31
N PHE A 180 3.77 -10.41 7.10
CA PHE A 180 4.28 -9.08 6.73
C PHE A 180 3.18 -8.15 6.19
N GLY A 181 2.81 -8.26 4.92
CA GLY A 181 1.76 -7.44 4.32
C GLY A 181 0.38 -8.00 4.67
N VAL A 182 -0.55 -7.11 5.03
CA VAL A 182 -1.97 -7.44 5.21
C VAL A 182 -2.82 -6.56 4.30
N THR A 183 -3.83 -7.15 3.65
CA THR A 183 -4.80 -6.44 2.81
C THR A 183 -6.22 -6.90 3.15
N ILE A 184 -7.17 -5.98 3.11
CA ILE A 184 -8.58 -6.22 3.43
C ILE A 184 -9.40 -6.14 2.13
N ASP A 185 -10.40 -7.02 1.99
CA ASP A 185 -11.32 -6.97 0.86
C ASP A 185 -12.23 -5.73 0.88
N GLN A 186 -12.84 -5.43 -0.26
CA GLN A 186 -13.68 -4.23 -0.42
C GLN A 186 -14.92 -4.23 0.49
N ASP A 187 -15.39 -5.41 0.89
CA ASP A 187 -16.51 -5.55 1.81
C ASP A 187 -16.10 -5.41 3.29
N GLY A 188 -14.79 -5.37 3.58
CA GLY A 188 -14.26 -5.26 4.94
C GLY A 188 -14.44 -6.54 5.77
N ARG A 189 -14.66 -7.69 5.13
CA ARG A 189 -15.01 -8.96 5.79
C ARG A 189 -13.81 -9.89 5.92
N ARG A 190 -12.90 -9.87 4.96
CA ARG A 190 -11.72 -10.75 4.97
C ARG A 190 -10.43 -9.96 4.92
N ALA A 191 -9.45 -10.44 5.68
CA ALA A 191 -8.06 -10.03 5.58
C ALA A 191 -7.21 -11.14 4.97
N TYR A 192 -6.21 -10.76 4.17
CA TYR A 192 -5.25 -11.64 3.53
C TYR A 192 -3.87 -11.20 4.00
N THR A 193 -3.12 -12.09 4.65
CA THR A 193 -1.78 -11.78 5.15
C THR A 193 -0.75 -12.71 4.53
N ALA A 194 0.33 -12.14 4.00
CA ALA A 194 1.44 -12.87 3.43
C ALA A 194 2.40 -13.32 4.54
N ASN A 195 2.62 -14.63 4.66
CA ASN A 195 3.43 -15.24 5.71
C ASN A 195 4.80 -15.61 5.16
N VAL A 196 5.79 -14.77 5.46
CA VAL A 196 7.10 -14.78 4.82
C VAL A 196 7.85 -16.09 5.02
N GLU A 197 7.72 -16.76 6.18
CA GLU A 197 8.50 -17.98 6.48
C GLU A 197 7.74 -19.29 6.29
N SER A 198 6.43 -19.23 6.03
CA SER A 198 5.64 -20.42 5.71
C SER A 198 5.26 -20.52 4.24
N ASP A 199 5.65 -19.57 3.40
CA ASP A 199 5.39 -19.55 1.94
C ASP A 199 3.90 -19.73 1.63
N ASP A 200 3.06 -19.04 2.40
CA ASP A 200 1.62 -19.04 2.24
C ASP A 200 0.96 -17.70 2.55
N VAL A 201 -0.30 -17.58 2.15
CA VAL A 201 -1.20 -16.50 2.53
C VAL A 201 -2.28 -17.05 3.44
N SER A 202 -2.45 -16.48 4.63
CA SER A 202 -3.60 -16.76 5.49
C SER A 202 -4.78 -15.86 5.11
N VAL A 203 -5.96 -16.47 4.99
CA VAL A 203 -7.23 -15.78 4.76
C VAL A 203 -8.03 -15.80 6.05
N VAL A 204 -8.33 -14.63 6.58
CA VAL A 204 -8.97 -14.44 7.88
C VAL A 204 -10.35 -13.82 7.70
N ASP A 205 -11.37 -14.40 8.34
CA ASP A 205 -12.67 -13.76 8.47
C ASP A 205 -12.66 -12.85 9.71
N LEU A 206 -12.87 -11.55 9.49
CA LEU A 206 -12.79 -10.52 10.54
C LEU A 206 -14.00 -10.52 11.47
N GLY A 207 -15.17 -10.96 10.98
CA GLY A 207 -16.38 -11.09 11.80
C GLY A 207 -16.29 -12.28 12.74
N MET A 208 -15.79 -13.41 12.24
CA MET A 208 -15.55 -14.63 13.01
C MET A 208 -14.25 -14.57 13.83
N ARG A 209 -13.36 -13.63 13.51
CA ARG A 209 -12.03 -13.46 14.12
C ARG A 209 -11.20 -14.74 14.07
N LYS A 210 -11.15 -15.37 12.90
CA LYS A 210 -10.40 -16.62 12.72
C LYS A 210 -9.89 -16.79 11.30
N THR A 211 -8.77 -17.50 11.17
CA THR A 211 -8.28 -17.99 9.88
C THR A 211 -9.27 -19.01 9.31
N ILE A 212 -9.70 -18.78 8.07
CA ILE A 212 -10.66 -19.62 7.33
C ILE A 212 -10.03 -20.38 6.17
N GLY A 213 -8.78 -20.08 5.84
CA GLY A 213 -8.02 -20.82 4.83
C GLY A 213 -6.56 -20.35 4.78
N THR A 214 -5.74 -21.18 4.15
CA THR A 214 -4.33 -20.90 3.88
C THR A 214 -4.03 -21.36 2.47
N VAL A 215 -3.33 -20.53 1.68
CA VAL A 215 -3.01 -20.81 0.28
C VAL A 215 -1.50 -20.80 0.10
N LYS A 216 -0.91 -21.90 -0.39
CA LYS A 216 0.51 -21.94 -0.73
C LYS A 216 0.83 -21.07 -1.93
N VAL A 217 1.92 -20.33 -1.85
CA VAL A 217 2.43 -19.42 -2.88
C VAL A 217 3.93 -19.64 -3.08
N GLY A 218 4.62 -18.74 -3.77
CA GLY A 218 6.08 -18.81 -3.95
C GLY A 218 6.85 -18.48 -2.67
N ASP A 219 8.17 -18.59 -2.78
CA ASP A 219 9.10 -18.40 -1.65
C ASP A 219 9.13 -16.94 -1.17
N ARG A 220 9.01 -16.75 0.15
CA ARG A 220 9.01 -15.46 0.85
C ARG A 220 7.95 -14.49 0.33
N PRO A 221 6.64 -14.75 0.54
CA PRO A 221 5.60 -13.81 0.15
C PRO A 221 5.60 -12.58 1.07
N TYR A 222 5.51 -11.37 0.50
CA TYR A 222 5.62 -10.12 1.28
C TYR A 222 4.33 -9.30 1.32
N ALA A 223 3.62 -9.12 0.22
CA ALA A 223 2.39 -8.36 0.18
C ALA A 223 1.33 -9.01 -0.73
N VAL A 224 0.07 -8.61 -0.57
CA VAL A 224 -1.08 -9.13 -1.31
C VAL A 224 -1.85 -7.96 -1.91
N ALA A 225 -2.22 -8.04 -3.19
CA ALA A 225 -3.17 -7.15 -3.83
C ALA A 225 -4.40 -7.93 -4.29
N LEU A 226 -5.58 -7.30 -4.25
CA LEU A 226 -6.83 -7.92 -4.69
C LEU A 226 -7.33 -7.25 -5.97
N ALA A 227 -7.59 -8.05 -7.01
CA ALA A 227 -8.13 -7.56 -8.28
C ALA A 227 -8.93 -8.66 -9.00
N GLY A 228 -10.12 -8.33 -9.53
CA GLY A 228 -10.89 -9.24 -10.39
C GLY A 228 -11.23 -10.60 -9.76
N GLY A 229 -11.48 -10.64 -8.44
CA GLY A 229 -11.75 -11.90 -7.71
C GLY A 229 -10.50 -12.75 -7.46
N LYS A 230 -9.31 -12.20 -7.67
CA LYS A 230 -8.03 -12.87 -7.42
C LYS A 230 -7.21 -12.11 -6.40
N ALA A 231 -6.33 -12.84 -5.73
CA ALA A 231 -5.23 -12.27 -4.96
C ALA A 231 -3.93 -12.43 -5.77
N PHE A 232 -3.11 -11.39 -5.75
CA PHE A 232 -1.80 -11.29 -6.37
C PHE A 232 -0.77 -11.08 -5.26
N VAL A 233 0.20 -11.98 -5.14
CA VAL A 233 1.10 -12.05 -4.00
C VAL A 233 2.52 -11.90 -4.49
N SER A 234 3.26 -10.91 -3.97
CA SER A 234 4.68 -10.73 -4.30
C SER A 234 5.51 -11.80 -3.57
N ASP A 235 6.18 -12.67 -4.33
CA ASP A 235 7.04 -13.73 -3.79
C ASP A 235 8.52 -13.33 -3.99
N GLN A 236 9.13 -12.80 -2.93
CA GLN A 236 10.39 -12.07 -3.02
C GLN A 236 11.53 -12.93 -3.57
N TYR A 237 11.70 -14.15 -3.04
CA TYR A 237 12.84 -15.01 -3.42
C TYR A 237 12.55 -15.84 -4.67
N ALA A 238 11.28 -15.96 -5.05
CA ALA A 238 10.88 -16.61 -6.29
C ALA A 238 10.85 -15.64 -7.50
N ALA A 239 11.06 -14.34 -7.29
CA ALA A 239 11.03 -13.31 -8.35
C ALA A 239 9.75 -13.38 -9.21
N GLN A 240 8.61 -13.52 -8.55
CA GLN A 240 7.32 -13.70 -9.21
C GLN A 240 6.17 -13.07 -8.41
N VAL A 241 5.01 -13.00 -9.05
CA VAL A 241 3.72 -12.76 -8.42
C VAL A 241 2.87 -14.03 -8.50
N SER A 242 2.62 -14.68 -7.37
CA SER A 242 1.64 -15.76 -7.28
C SER A 242 0.22 -15.23 -7.40
N VAL A 243 -0.66 -15.98 -8.05
CA VAL A 243 -2.07 -15.62 -8.24
C VAL A 243 -2.96 -16.77 -7.77
N PHE A 244 -3.98 -16.47 -6.98
CA PHE A 244 -5.02 -17.44 -6.59
C PHE A 244 -6.41 -16.81 -6.59
N ASP A 245 -7.44 -17.64 -6.76
CA ASP A 245 -8.84 -17.23 -6.73
C ASP A 245 -9.35 -17.09 -5.28
N ILE A 246 -9.96 -15.95 -4.93
CA ILE A 246 -10.32 -15.67 -3.53
C ILE A 246 -11.65 -16.33 -3.11
N ALA A 247 -12.45 -16.82 -4.06
CA ALA A 247 -13.72 -17.47 -3.76
C ALA A 247 -13.51 -18.92 -3.33
N ASN A 248 -12.59 -19.63 -3.98
CA ASN A 248 -12.31 -21.05 -3.73
C ASN A 248 -10.89 -21.36 -3.23
N LEU A 249 -10.04 -20.34 -3.09
CA LEU A 249 -8.67 -20.42 -2.57
C LEU A 249 -7.75 -21.34 -3.41
N GLN A 250 -8.03 -21.49 -4.70
CA GLN A 250 -7.21 -22.28 -5.62
C GLN A 250 -6.15 -21.42 -6.31
N ALA A 251 -4.92 -21.94 -6.35
CA ALA A 251 -3.84 -21.36 -7.14
C ALA A 251 -4.23 -21.28 -8.62
N ALA A 252 -3.86 -20.19 -9.28
CA ALA A 252 -4.23 -19.87 -10.64
C ALA A 252 -3.01 -19.69 -11.56
N ALA A 253 -1.99 -18.94 -11.12
CA ALA A 253 -0.79 -18.68 -11.92
C ALA A 253 0.39 -18.25 -11.05
N ALA A 254 1.58 -18.25 -11.64
CA ALA A 254 2.77 -17.57 -11.16
C ALA A 254 3.32 -16.72 -12.29
N ILE A 255 3.48 -15.41 -12.07
CA ILE A 255 3.86 -14.43 -13.08
C ILE A 255 5.28 -13.96 -12.77
N ALA A 256 6.24 -14.29 -13.62
CA ALA A 256 7.60 -13.77 -13.46
C ALA A 256 7.60 -12.23 -13.53
N VAL A 257 8.32 -11.60 -12.60
CA VAL A 257 8.55 -10.15 -12.52
C VAL A 257 10.03 -9.88 -12.23
N GLY A 258 10.40 -8.63 -11.96
CA GLY A 258 11.75 -8.29 -11.55
C GLY A 258 12.18 -8.94 -10.22
N GLU A 259 13.44 -8.81 -9.89
CA GLU A 259 14.06 -9.42 -8.72
C GLU A 259 13.59 -8.76 -7.41
N TYR A 260 13.36 -9.60 -6.39
CA TYR A 260 12.92 -9.20 -5.06
C TYR A 260 11.64 -8.34 -5.06
N PRO A 261 10.52 -8.82 -5.64
CA PRO A 261 9.25 -8.11 -5.55
C PRO A 261 8.80 -8.04 -4.08
N GLU A 262 8.43 -6.86 -3.61
CA GLU A 262 7.95 -6.65 -2.24
C GLU A 262 6.58 -5.98 -2.23
N GLY A 263 6.49 -4.74 -2.71
CA GLY A 263 5.22 -4.02 -2.85
C GLY A 263 4.35 -4.60 -3.97
N VAL A 264 3.05 -4.76 -3.72
CA VAL A 264 2.08 -5.08 -4.77
C VAL A 264 0.76 -4.35 -4.51
N GLN A 265 0.19 -3.70 -5.53
CA GLN A 265 -1.10 -3.03 -5.42
C GLN A 265 -1.87 -3.09 -6.75
N ALA A 266 -3.19 -3.26 -6.66
CA ALA A 266 -4.09 -3.15 -7.80
C ALA A 266 -4.40 -1.69 -8.15
N SER A 267 -4.63 -1.40 -9.44
CA SER A 267 -5.22 -0.12 -9.86
C SER A 267 -6.62 0.05 -9.26
N PRO A 268 -7.12 1.29 -9.09
CA PRO A 268 -8.45 1.54 -8.54
C PRO A 268 -9.60 0.87 -9.32
N ASP A 269 -9.43 0.66 -10.62
CA ASP A 269 -10.40 -0.05 -11.47
C ASP A 269 -10.24 -1.58 -11.46
N GLY A 270 -9.23 -2.11 -10.76
CA GLY A 270 -8.93 -3.53 -10.67
C GLY A 270 -8.42 -4.18 -11.96
N ARG A 271 -8.09 -3.41 -13.00
CA ARG A 271 -7.66 -3.93 -14.31
C ARG A 271 -6.15 -4.18 -14.39
N ARG A 272 -5.38 -3.54 -13.52
CA ARG A 272 -3.93 -3.64 -13.44
C ARG A 272 -3.49 -4.01 -12.04
N VAL A 273 -2.35 -4.68 -11.94
CA VAL A 273 -1.62 -4.91 -10.70
C VAL A 273 -0.19 -4.48 -10.92
N TYR A 274 0.37 -3.75 -9.97
CA TYR A 274 1.73 -3.22 -10.04
C TYR A 274 2.56 -3.91 -8.97
N SER A 275 3.64 -4.58 -9.38
CA SER A 275 4.61 -5.21 -8.49
C SER A 275 5.90 -4.40 -8.48
N VAL A 276 6.39 -4.08 -7.28
CA VAL A 276 7.55 -3.22 -7.05
C VAL A 276 8.76 -4.12 -6.74
N ASN A 277 9.74 -4.11 -7.64
CA ASN A 277 10.86 -5.05 -7.66
C ASN A 277 12.11 -4.40 -7.05
N TRP A 278 12.42 -4.77 -5.82
CA TRP A 278 13.39 -4.06 -4.99
C TRP A 278 14.81 -4.09 -5.56
N PHE A 279 15.28 -5.21 -6.09
CA PHE A 279 16.66 -5.30 -6.57
C PHE A 279 16.81 -4.94 -8.04
N SER A 280 15.73 -5.04 -8.82
CA SER A 280 15.74 -4.62 -10.22
C SER A 280 15.53 -3.11 -10.41
N ASN A 281 15.12 -2.36 -9.38
CA ASN A 281 14.77 -0.94 -9.50
C ASN A 281 13.66 -0.67 -10.54
N THR A 282 12.70 -1.60 -10.64
CA THR A 282 11.57 -1.51 -11.58
C THR A 282 10.22 -1.70 -10.90
N VAL A 283 9.16 -1.29 -11.60
CA VAL A 283 7.77 -1.67 -11.35
C VAL A 283 7.24 -2.46 -12.53
N SER A 284 6.76 -3.67 -12.31
CA SER A 284 6.10 -4.50 -13.34
C SER A 284 4.60 -4.19 -13.34
N GLU A 285 4.06 -3.79 -14.51
CA GLU A 285 2.62 -3.64 -14.73
C GLU A 285 2.04 -4.95 -15.26
N ILE A 286 1.07 -5.52 -14.55
CA ILE A 286 0.42 -6.79 -14.85
C ILE A 286 -1.03 -6.53 -15.24
N ASP A 287 -1.50 -7.15 -16.33
CA ASP A 287 -2.92 -7.19 -16.66
C ASP A 287 -3.63 -8.23 -15.78
N ALA A 288 -4.58 -7.78 -14.96
CA ALA A 288 -5.24 -8.62 -13.96
C ALA A 288 -6.14 -9.74 -14.55
N THR A 289 -6.48 -9.64 -15.83
CA THR A 289 -7.34 -10.63 -16.52
C THR A 289 -6.50 -11.65 -17.26
N THR A 290 -5.54 -11.18 -18.07
CA THR A 290 -4.70 -12.05 -18.90
C THR A 290 -3.51 -12.63 -18.14
N LEU A 291 -3.20 -12.09 -16.95
CA LEU A 291 -2.10 -12.49 -16.08
C LEU A 291 -0.73 -12.38 -16.76
N LYS A 292 -0.57 -11.36 -17.60
CA LYS A 292 0.67 -11.05 -18.32
C LYS A 292 1.27 -9.74 -17.84
N VAL A 293 2.59 -9.71 -17.71
CA VAL A 293 3.34 -8.45 -17.61
C VAL A 293 3.20 -7.71 -18.94
N LEU A 294 2.75 -6.46 -18.87
CA LEU A 294 2.57 -5.57 -20.02
C LEU A 294 3.84 -4.77 -20.31
N ARG A 295 4.52 -4.33 -19.25
CA ARG A 295 5.78 -3.60 -19.30
C ARG A 295 6.42 -3.54 -17.92
N GLU A 296 7.69 -3.16 -17.92
CA GLU A 296 8.44 -2.77 -16.73
C GLU A 296 8.78 -1.28 -16.81
N MET A 297 8.78 -0.62 -15.65
CA MET A 297 8.95 0.82 -15.53
C MET A 297 10.07 1.11 -14.54
N GLU A 298 11.11 1.80 -14.99
CA GLU A 298 12.27 2.17 -14.17
C GLU A 298 11.88 3.17 -13.07
N VAL A 299 12.42 2.96 -11.87
CA VAL A 299 12.23 3.84 -10.70
C VAL A 299 13.56 4.11 -9.99
N GLY A 300 13.51 4.80 -8.85
CA GLY A 300 14.72 5.08 -8.07
C GLY A 300 15.26 3.84 -7.36
N ASP A 301 16.41 4.02 -6.71
CA ASP A 301 17.18 2.92 -6.13
C ASP A 301 16.54 2.33 -4.86
N GLY A 302 16.37 1.01 -4.86
CA GLY A 302 15.82 0.22 -3.77
C GLY A 302 14.32 0.41 -3.54
N PRO A 303 13.43 0.22 -4.53
CA PRO A 303 12.00 0.47 -4.38
C PRO A 303 11.30 -0.64 -3.56
N ARG A 304 10.47 -0.29 -2.56
CA ARG A 304 9.77 -1.27 -1.71
C ARG A 304 8.26 -1.12 -1.68
N SER A 305 7.74 0.11 -1.57
CA SER A 305 6.31 0.50 -1.54
C SER A 305 5.31 -0.58 -1.10
N PHE A 306 5.24 -0.87 0.20
CA PHE A 306 4.13 -1.63 0.77
C PHE A 306 3.10 -0.68 1.44
N GLY A 307 1.81 -0.99 1.27
CA GLY A 307 0.69 -0.13 1.64
C GLY A 307 -0.03 0.43 0.40
N THR A 308 -0.63 1.62 0.51
CA THR A 308 -1.38 2.26 -0.60
C THR A 308 -0.52 3.34 -1.28
N PHE A 309 -0.04 3.04 -2.49
CA PHE A 309 0.87 3.88 -3.28
C PHE A 309 0.33 4.33 -4.65
N ILE A 310 -0.81 3.81 -5.10
CA ILE A 310 -1.48 4.26 -6.35
C ILE A 310 -2.56 5.28 -6.05
N ARG A 311 -2.47 6.44 -6.70
CA ARG A 311 -3.42 7.54 -6.65
C ARG A 311 -4.18 7.63 -7.97
N LYS A 312 -5.50 7.76 -7.89
CA LYS A 312 -6.31 8.23 -9.01
C LYS A 312 -6.16 9.74 -9.15
N THR A 313 -5.76 10.23 -10.30
CA THR A 313 -5.74 11.68 -10.53
C THR A 313 -7.15 12.19 -10.85
N PRO A 314 -7.54 13.37 -10.35
CA PRO A 314 -8.83 14.00 -10.66
C PRO A 314 -9.03 14.29 -12.15
#